data_AF-E0S8L5-F1
#
_entry.id   AF-E0S8L5-F1
#
_cell.length_a   1.000
_cell.length_b   1.000
_cell.length_c   1.000
_cell.angle_alpha   90.00
_cell.angle_beta   90.00
_cell.angle_gamma   90.00
#
_symmetry.space_group_name_H-M   'P 1'
#
loop_
_entity.id
_entity.type
_entity.pdbx_description
1 polymer ?
#
loop_
_entity_poly.entity_id
_entity_poly.type
_entity_poly.pdbx_seq_one_letter_code
_entity_poly.pdbx_strand_id
1 'polypeptide(L)'
;MDSNVAEVVLKGRSRIVFGGEDSGLPLYTLDTEVVEAFTLERFKELIASNVKEGKDFVVGEVTTRDPPTGSIFKNYYAAVELNRILFCVEGRNNLLYRVIARNPINNLEIEGKVLYYKITWKALSSAVEKRHSSKDEFLIKADYFANDEDLLFDPSVRRYFAKNFADEEYFVHRLENMESPMVISEDPLEGYRDDKFGLKIILYTNIGTILVVFGMCILLGSREAFFVAIAPLSMTLLFSILFLVLYALLFEAPEGLSSIFNFRKTRFRYESS
;
A
#
# COMPACT_ATOMS: atom_id res chain seq x y z
N MET A 1 -5.90 6.66 32.88
CA MET A 1 -6.78 7.65 32.21
C MET A 1 -7.68 6.97 31.17
N ASP A 2 -7.17 5.92 30.51
CA ASP A 2 -7.79 5.27 29.34
C ASP A 2 -9.11 4.55 29.62
N SER A 3 -9.32 4.04 30.85
CA SER A 3 -10.57 3.40 31.26
C SER A 3 -11.78 4.34 31.22
N ASN A 4 -11.59 5.65 31.43
CA ASN A 4 -12.69 6.62 31.42
C ASN A 4 -13.18 6.89 29.98
N VAL A 5 -12.25 6.90 29.02
CA VAL A 5 -12.55 7.12 27.60
C VAL A 5 -13.40 5.98 27.05
N ALA A 6 -13.01 4.74 27.33
CA ALA A 6 -13.76 3.56 26.93
C ALA A 6 -15.18 3.55 27.53
N GLU A 7 -15.33 3.94 28.81
CA GLU A 7 -16.66 4.04 29.43
C GLU A 7 -17.55 5.10 28.79
N VAL A 8 -17.00 6.25 28.39
CA VAL A 8 -17.76 7.32 27.74
C VAL A 8 -18.24 6.88 26.36
N VAL A 9 -17.41 6.17 25.59
CA VAL A 9 -17.78 5.60 24.30
C VAL A 9 -18.89 4.55 24.45
N LEU A 10 -18.83 3.72 25.49
CA LEU A 10 -19.84 2.67 25.73
C LEU A 10 -21.19 3.21 26.24
N LYS A 11 -21.19 4.27 27.05
CA LYS A 11 -22.39 4.82 27.70
C LYS A 11 -23.18 5.79 26.80
N GLY A 12 -22.53 6.46 25.86
CA GLY A 12 -23.16 7.46 24.98
C GLY A 12 -23.55 6.92 23.60
N ARG A 13 -24.46 7.60 22.90
CA ARG A 13 -24.61 7.41 21.45
C ARG A 13 -23.40 8.03 20.75
N SER A 14 -22.78 7.28 19.85
CA SER A 14 -21.67 7.75 19.04
C SER A 14 -21.82 7.44 17.56
N ARG A 15 -21.26 8.29 16.71
CA ARG A 15 -21.12 8.06 15.26
C ARG A 15 -19.69 8.22 14.82
N ILE A 16 -19.25 7.36 13.93
CA ILE A 16 -17.98 7.50 13.24
C ILE A 16 -18.20 8.41 12.04
N VAL A 17 -17.33 9.38 11.88
CA VAL A 17 -17.34 10.33 10.78
C VAL A 17 -16.08 10.10 9.96
N PHE A 18 -16.27 9.75 8.70
CA PHE A 18 -15.16 9.49 7.77
C PHE A 18 -14.87 10.77 6.98
N GLY A 19 -13.64 11.27 7.10
CA GLY A 19 -13.17 12.41 6.29
C GLY A 19 -12.62 13.58 7.10
N GLY A 20 -11.65 14.26 6.50
CA GLY A 20 -11.12 15.54 6.97
C GLY A 20 -11.96 16.71 6.46
N GLU A 21 -12.11 17.74 7.29
CA GLU A 21 -12.88 18.98 7.01
C GLU A 21 -12.52 19.66 5.68
N ASP A 22 -11.37 19.34 5.06
CA ASP A 22 -10.84 19.99 3.85
C ASP A 22 -11.12 19.27 2.52
N SER A 23 -11.78 18.11 2.50
CA SER A 23 -11.81 17.25 1.31
C SER A 23 -13.00 17.44 0.35
N GLY A 24 -14.04 18.21 0.72
CA GLY A 24 -15.23 18.43 -0.12
C GLY A 24 -16.01 17.16 -0.50
N LEU A 25 -15.65 16.00 0.07
CA LEU A 25 -16.32 14.72 -0.11
C LEU A 25 -17.56 14.63 0.79
N PRO A 26 -18.60 13.88 0.38
CA PRO A 26 -19.77 13.65 1.23
C PRO A 26 -19.32 12.99 2.54
N LEU A 27 -19.73 13.60 3.65
CA LEU A 27 -19.45 13.12 4.99
C LEU A 27 -20.24 11.83 5.24
N TYR A 28 -19.61 10.68 5.07
CA TYR A 28 -20.21 9.41 5.44
C TYR A 28 -20.16 9.26 6.96
N THR A 29 -21.27 8.81 7.52
CA THR A 29 -21.38 8.56 8.96
C THR A 29 -21.83 7.13 9.19
N LEU A 30 -21.19 6.47 10.16
CA LEU A 30 -21.54 5.13 10.62
C LEU A 30 -21.99 5.20 12.07
N ASP A 31 -23.19 4.71 12.37
CA ASP A 31 -23.64 4.57 13.75
C ASP A 31 -22.82 3.47 14.44
N THR A 32 -22.24 3.80 15.58
CA THR A 32 -21.42 2.85 16.35
C THR A 32 -22.22 1.74 17.03
N GLU A 33 -23.55 1.86 17.05
CA GLU A 33 -24.48 0.81 17.48
C GLU A 33 -24.69 -0.27 16.42
N VAL A 34 -24.24 -0.05 15.18
CA VAL A 34 -24.27 -1.06 14.13
C VAL A 34 -23.39 -2.24 14.55
N VAL A 35 -23.94 -3.43 14.34
CA VAL A 35 -23.23 -4.70 14.58
C VAL A 35 -22.34 -4.99 13.38
N GLU A 36 -21.09 -5.28 13.67
CA GLU A 36 -20.08 -5.63 12.68
C GLU A 36 -20.25 -7.10 12.25
N ALA A 37 -20.14 -7.36 10.94
CA ALA A 37 -20.59 -8.63 10.36
C ALA A 37 -19.71 -9.85 10.68
N PHE A 38 -18.42 -9.65 10.97
CA PHE A 38 -17.48 -10.73 11.27
C PHE A 38 -17.46 -11.08 12.75
N THR A 39 -17.36 -10.06 13.60
CA THR A 39 -17.22 -10.18 15.06
C THR A 39 -18.56 -10.34 15.76
N LEU A 40 -19.66 -9.91 15.13
CA LEU A 40 -20.99 -9.79 15.74
C LEU A 40 -21.04 -8.85 16.95
N GLU A 41 -19.99 -8.05 17.15
CA GLU A 41 -19.89 -7.02 18.18
C GLU A 41 -20.27 -5.66 17.60
N ARG A 42 -20.65 -4.71 18.46
CA ARG A 42 -20.92 -3.34 18.01
C ARG A 42 -19.62 -2.59 17.78
N PHE A 43 -19.61 -1.69 16.80
CA PHE A 43 -18.42 -0.84 16.55
C PHE A 43 -17.94 -0.09 17.80
N LYS A 44 -18.84 0.37 18.67
CA LYS A 44 -18.46 1.02 19.94
C LYS A 44 -17.71 0.09 20.90
N GLU A 45 -18.04 -1.21 20.90
CA GLU A 45 -17.41 -2.22 21.76
C GLU A 45 -16.00 -2.51 21.26
N LEU A 46 -15.86 -2.71 19.95
CA LEU A 46 -14.57 -2.89 19.27
C LEU A 46 -13.63 -1.69 19.50
N ILE A 47 -14.13 -0.47 19.29
CA ILE A 47 -13.35 0.75 19.54
C ILE A 47 -12.94 0.85 21.02
N ALA A 48 -13.87 0.61 21.94
CA ALA A 48 -13.59 0.67 23.37
C ALA A 48 -12.55 -0.38 23.80
N SER A 49 -12.58 -1.57 23.19
CA SER A 49 -11.59 -2.63 23.45
C SER A 49 -10.19 -2.20 23.03
N ASN A 50 -10.02 -1.72 21.78
CA ASN A 50 -8.73 -1.24 21.28
C ASN A 50 -8.17 -0.09 22.11
N VAL A 51 -9.04 0.84 22.55
CA VAL A 51 -8.65 1.98 23.39
C VAL A 51 -8.16 1.53 24.77
N LYS A 52 -8.78 0.52 25.38
CA LYS A 52 -8.31 -0.04 26.66
C LYS A 52 -6.90 -0.61 26.55
N GLU A 53 -6.53 -1.12 25.38
CA GLU A 53 -5.18 -1.61 25.09
C GLU A 53 -4.21 -0.51 24.64
N GLY A 54 -4.66 0.74 24.53
CA GLY A 54 -3.84 1.85 24.04
C GLY A 54 -3.47 1.73 22.55
N LYS A 55 -4.30 1.02 21.77
CA LYS A 55 -4.14 0.78 20.33
C LYS A 55 -5.14 1.62 19.55
N ASP A 56 -4.75 1.96 18.32
CA ASP A 56 -5.66 2.60 17.38
C ASP A 56 -6.65 1.57 16.82
N PHE A 57 -7.86 2.02 16.47
CA PHE A 57 -8.84 1.18 15.78
C PHE A 57 -8.86 1.55 14.30
N VAL A 58 -8.86 0.55 13.41
CA VAL A 58 -8.87 0.78 11.96
C VAL A 58 -10.13 0.16 11.35
N VAL A 59 -10.84 0.97 10.58
CA VAL A 59 -12.04 0.60 9.84
C VAL A 59 -11.69 0.44 8.37
N GLY A 60 -12.11 -0.66 7.76
CA GLY A 60 -12.05 -0.85 6.31
C GLY A 60 -13.39 -0.48 5.66
N GLU A 61 -13.35 0.41 4.67
CA GLU A 61 -14.47 0.70 3.77
C GLU A 61 -14.37 -0.18 2.52
N VAL A 62 -15.44 -0.91 2.26
CA VAL A 62 -15.61 -1.80 1.11
C VAL A 62 -16.70 -1.21 0.22
N THR A 63 -16.41 -1.12 -1.07
CA THR A 63 -17.40 -0.74 -2.09
C THR A 63 -17.85 -1.97 -2.87
N THR A 64 -19.17 -2.11 -3.02
CA THR A 64 -19.78 -3.13 -3.89
C THR A 64 -20.82 -2.48 -4.78
N ARG A 65 -21.06 -3.07 -5.95
CA ARG A 65 -22.06 -2.60 -6.89
C ARG A 65 -23.04 -3.71 -7.18
N ASP A 66 -24.32 -3.41 -7.07
CA ASP A 66 -25.37 -4.35 -7.43
C ASP A 66 -25.48 -4.44 -8.96
N PRO A 67 -25.20 -5.61 -9.58
CA PRO A 67 -25.21 -5.77 -11.04
C PRO A 67 -26.52 -5.35 -11.73
N PRO A 68 -27.73 -5.68 -11.23
CA PRO A 68 -28.98 -5.30 -11.87
C PRO A 68 -29.31 -3.81 -11.77
N THR A 69 -29.01 -3.13 -10.66
CA THR A 69 -29.39 -1.72 -10.46
C THR A 69 -28.26 -0.73 -10.70
N GLY A 70 -27.01 -1.19 -10.70
CA GLY A 70 -25.82 -0.33 -10.69
C GLY A 70 -25.65 0.46 -9.40
N SER A 71 -26.45 0.18 -8.36
CA SER A 71 -26.40 0.88 -7.09
C SER A 71 -25.10 0.57 -6.35
N ILE A 72 -24.43 1.62 -5.88
CA ILE A 72 -23.16 1.50 -5.15
C ILE A 72 -23.46 1.42 -3.65
N PHE A 73 -22.95 0.38 -3.01
CA PHE A 73 -23.06 0.14 -1.58
C PHE A 73 -21.68 0.27 -0.94
N LYS A 74 -21.61 1.08 0.12
CA LYS A 74 -20.44 1.20 0.98
C LYS A 74 -20.72 0.50 2.30
N ASN A 75 -19.86 -0.45 2.66
CA ASN A 75 -19.94 -1.17 3.92
C ASN A 75 -18.65 -1.01 4.70
N TYR A 76 -18.75 -1.06 6.02
CA TYR A 76 -17.63 -0.81 6.94
C TYR A 76 -17.40 -2.03 7.80
N TYR A 77 -16.14 -2.41 7.99
CA TYR A 77 -15.72 -3.57 8.75
C TYR A 77 -14.52 -3.25 9.64
N ALA A 78 -14.30 -4.07 10.67
CA ALA A 78 -13.01 -4.05 11.35
C ALA A 78 -11.92 -4.47 10.35
N ALA A 79 -10.88 -3.64 10.18
CA ALA A 79 -9.89 -3.88 9.12
C ALA A 79 -9.13 -5.21 9.33
N VAL A 80 -8.99 -5.68 10.56
CA VAL A 80 -8.39 -7.00 10.87
C VAL A 80 -9.14 -8.12 10.20
N GLU A 81 -10.44 -8.20 10.45
CA GLU A 81 -11.28 -9.28 9.95
C GLU A 81 -11.42 -9.22 8.44
N LEU A 82 -11.55 -8.00 7.91
CA LEU A 82 -11.58 -7.79 6.47
C LEU A 82 -10.27 -8.26 5.79
N ASN A 83 -9.11 -7.98 6.39
CA ASN A 83 -7.82 -8.38 5.84
C ASN A 83 -7.64 -9.91 5.78
N ARG A 84 -8.29 -10.65 6.69
CA ARG A 84 -8.24 -12.12 6.70
C ARG A 84 -8.87 -12.74 5.45
N ILE A 85 -9.86 -12.06 4.84
CA ILE A 85 -10.50 -12.52 3.60
C ILE A 85 -9.93 -11.84 2.34
N LEU A 86 -9.32 -10.66 2.49
CA LEU A 86 -8.75 -9.91 1.37
C LEU A 86 -7.36 -10.39 0.98
N PHE A 87 -6.58 -10.92 1.93
CA PHE A 87 -5.18 -11.23 1.71
C PHE A 87 -4.82 -12.66 2.04
N CYS A 88 -3.94 -13.21 1.21
CA CYS A 88 -3.38 -14.54 1.38
C CYS A 88 -1.86 -14.48 1.36
N VAL A 89 -1.21 -15.31 2.17
CA VAL A 89 0.25 -15.46 2.22
C VAL A 89 0.64 -16.79 1.57
N GLU A 90 1.55 -16.76 0.60
CA GLU A 90 2.11 -17.98 0.01
C GLU A 90 3.25 -18.54 0.88
N GLY A 91 3.08 -19.79 1.33
CA GLY A 91 3.81 -20.35 2.47
C GLY A 91 5.34 -20.45 2.33
N ARG A 92 5.91 -20.52 1.12
CA ARG A 92 7.37 -20.68 0.95
C ARG A 92 8.13 -19.35 0.90
N ASN A 93 7.52 -18.31 0.34
CA ASN A 93 8.18 -17.03 0.09
C ASN A 93 7.63 -15.90 0.96
N ASN A 94 6.62 -16.16 1.80
CA ASN A 94 5.89 -15.14 2.57
C ASN A 94 5.41 -13.98 1.69
N LEU A 95 5.03 -14.28 0.45
CA LEU A 95 4.50 -13.31 -0.48
C LEU A 95 3.04 -13.06 -0.14
N LEU A 96 2.68 -11.79 0.03
CA LEU A 96 1.34 -11.34 0.35
C LEU A 96 0.62 -10.98 -0.95
N TYR A 97 -0.55 -11.58 -1.17
CA TYR A 97 -1.38 -11.35 -2.35
C TYR A 97 -2.76 -10.88 -1.92
N ARG A 98 -3.34 -9.96 -2.69
CA ARG A 98 -4.76 -9.62 -2.60
C ARG A 98 -5.57 -10.61 -3.42
N VAL A 99 -6.57 -11.22 -2.82
CA VAL A 99 -7.48 -12.15 -3.49
C VAL A 99 -8.78 -11.45 -3.88
N ILE A 100 -9.48 -12.00 -4.87
CA ILE A 100 -10.85 -11.59 -5.19
C ILE A 100 -11.74 -12.06 -4.04
N ALA A 101 -12.32 -11.12 -3.31
CA ALA A 101 -13.15 -11.38 -2.15
C ALA A 101 -14.58 -10.87 -2.37
N ARG A 102 -15.53 -11.50 -1.69
CA ARG A 102 -16.92 -11.08 -1.66
C ARG A 102 -17.23 -10.35 -0.36
N ASN A 103 -18.10 -9.37 -0.45
CA ASN A 103 -18.58 -8.59 0.67
C ASN A 103 -19.47 -9.49 1.57
N PRO A 104 -19.14 -9.61 2.87
CA PRO A 104 -19.87 -10.49 3.79
C PRO A 104 -21.37 -10.19 3.91
N ILE A 105 -21.77 -8.92 3.76
CA ILE A 105 -23.17 -8.51 4.00
C ILE A 105 -24.07 -8.85 2.82
N ASN A 106 -23.62 -8.65 1.58
CA ASN A 106 -24.46 -8.77 0.39
C ASN A 106 -23.98 -9.84 -0.60
N ASN A 107 -22.87 -10.53 -0.31
CA ASN A 107 -22.25 -11.56 -1.15
C ASN A 107 -21.93 -11.08 -2.58
N LEU A 108 -21.81 -9.77 -2.79
CA LEU A 108 -21.34 -9.17 -4.04
C LEU A 108 -19.82 -9.10 -4.04
N GLU A 109 -19.21 -9.09 -5.22
CA GLU A 109 -17.77 -8.92 -5.35
C GLU A 109 -17.33 -7.53 -4.90
N ILE A 110 -16.22 -7.47 -4.17
CA ILE A 110 -15.63 -6.21 -3.72
C ILE A 110 -15.00 -5.51 -4.93
N GLU A 111 -15.57 -4.36 -5.30
CA GLU A 111 -15.08 -3.56 -6.43
C GLU A 111 -14.04 -2.53 -5.97
N GLY A 112 -12.97 -2.39 -6.76
CA GLY A 112 -11.97 -1.34 -6.57
C GLY A 112 -11.12 -1.51 -5.30
N LYS A 113 -10.58 -0.38 -4.82
CA LYS A 113 -9.68 -0.33 -3.66
C LYS A 113 -10.47 -0.34 -2.36
N VAL A 114 -9.96 -1.06 -1.38
CA VAL A 114 -10.44 -1.01 0.00
C VAL A 114 -9.73 0.12 0.72
N LEU A 115 -10.49 1.03 1.34
CA LEU A 115 -9.94 2.19 2.03
C LEU A 115 -9.90 1.95 3.53
N TYR A 116 -8.78 2.26 4.17
CA TYR A 116 -8.59 2.15 5.60
C TYR A 116 -8.65 3.52 6.26
N TYR A 117 -9.44 3.62 7.32
CA TYR A 117 -9.56 4.81 8.17
C TYR A 117 -9.14 4.45 9.59
N LYS A 118 -8.32 5.29 10.21
CA LYS A 118 -7.85 5.10 11.59
C LYS A 118 -8.55 6.03 12.56
N ILE A 119 -8.86 5.48 13.72
CA ILE A 119 -9.38 6.18 14.89
C ILE A 119 -8.26 6.15 15.93
N THR A 120 -7.59 7.28 16.08
CA THR A 120 -6.43 7.38 16.99
C THR A 120 -6.92 7.47 18.43
N TRP A 121 -6.47 6.57 19.30
CA TRP A 121 -6.95 6.54 20.70
C TRP A 121 -6.63 7.84 21.46
N LYS A 122 -5.50 8.49 21.14
CA LYS A 122 -5.11 9.78 21.73
C LYS A 122 -6.06 10.90 21.35
N ALA A 123 -6.45 10.96 20.07
CA ALA A 123 -7.40 11.94 19.57
C ALA A 123 -8.77 11.74 20.22
N LEU A 124 -9.20 10.48 20.35
CA LEU A 124 -10.43 10.10 21.03
C LEU A 124 -10.42 10.50 22.51
N SER A 125 -9.33 10.22 23.22
CA SER A 125 -9.16 10.60 24.63
C SER A 125 -9.27 12.11 24.82
N SER A 126 -8.63 12.87 23.92
CA SER A 126 -8.66 14.34 23.94
C SER A 126 -10.06 14.90 23.63
N ALA A 127 -10.82 14.23 22.75
CA ALA A 127 -12.20 14.60 22.44
C ALA A 127 -13.16 14.31 23.61
N VAL A 128 -12.91 13.24 24.38
CA VAL A 128 -13.66 12.93 25.59
C VAL A 128 -13.38 13.94 26.70
N GLU A 129 -12.12 14.34 26.90
CA GLU A 129 -11.76 15.34 27.93
C GLU A 129 -12.38 16.72 27.68
N LYS A 130 -12.52 17.12 26.42
CA LYS A 130 -13.15 18.40 26.02
C LYS A 130 -14.67 18.40 26.19
N ARG A 131 -15.28 17.27 26.53
CA ARG A 131 -16.73 17.13 26.60
C ARG A 131 -17.26 17.66 27.93
N HIS A 132 -17.96 18.79 27.88
CA HIS A 132 -18.56 19.43 29.05
C HIS A 132 -20.03 19.03 29.30
N SER A 133 -20.68 18.23 28.45
CA SER A 133 -22.10 17.87 28.61
C SER A 133 -22.45 16.47 28.07
N SER A 134 -23.33 15.77 28.79
CA SER A 134 -23.66 14.34 28.64
C SER A 134 -24.79 14.02 27.65
N LYS A 135 -25.39 15.02 26.98
CA LYS A 135 -26.60 14.84 26.16
C LYS A 135 -26.41 14.82 24.64
N ASP A 136 -25.29 15.32 24.12
CA ASP A 136 -25.08 15.38 22.67
C ASP A 136 -24.52 14.07 22.12
N GLU A 137 -24.80 13.77 20.86
CA GLU A 137 -24.21 12.62 20.15
C GLU A 137 -22.69 12.78 20.03
N PHE A 138 -21.94 11.73 20.32
CA PHE A 138 -20.47 11.77 20.29
C PHE A 138 -19.94 11.47 18.89
N LEU A 139 -19.24 12.42 18.29
CA LEU A 139 -18.64 12.23 16.97
C LEU A 139 -17.21 11.72 17.13
N ILE A 140 -16.97 10.53 16.58
CA ILE A 140 -15.65 9.88 16.51
C ILE A 140 -15.09 10.15 15.12
N LYS A 141 -13.99 10.90 15.05
CA LYS A 141 -13.32 11.18 13.78
C LYS A 141 -12.48 9.97 13.35
N ALA A 142 -12.70 9.51 12.12
CA ALA A 142 -11.87 8.51 11.46
C ALA A 142 -11.13 9.16 10.30
N ASP A 143 -9.80 9.21 10.41
CA ASP A 143 -8.93 9.83 9.42
C ASP A 143 -8.50 8.79 8.38
N TYR A 144 -8.48 9.16 7.09
CA TYR A 144 -7.93 8.30 6.05
C TYR A 144 -6.48 7.92 6.40
N PHE A 145 -6.18 6.63 6.28
CA PHE A 145 -4.88 6.08 6.64
C PHE A 145 -4.13 5.52 5.43
N ALA A 146 -4.76 4.60 4.68
CA ALA A 146 -4.14 3.84 3.60
C ALA A 146 -5.22 3.15 2.76
N ASN A 147 -4.84 2.54 1.65
CA ASN A 147 -5.66 1.56 0.93
C ASN A 147 -5.02 0.15 0.94
N ASP A 148 -5.71 -0.82 0.35
CA ASP A 148 -5.26 -2.21 0.22
C ASP A 148 -3.96 -2.39 -0.58
N GLU A 149 -3.72 -1.61 -1.62
CA GLU A 149 -2.45 -1.62 -2.33
C GLU A 149 -1.31 -1.11 -1.44
N ASP A 150 -1.55 -0.07 -0.65
CA ASP A 150 -0.54 0.43 0.30
C ASP A 150 -0.17 -0.66 1.32
N LEU A 151 -1.12 -1.51 1.74
CA LEU A 151 -0.83 -2.66 2.60
C LEU A 151 0.08 -3.70 1.90
N LEU A 152 -0.09 -3.90 0.59
CA LEU A 152 0.75 -4.80 -0.22
C LEU A 152 2.17 -4.23 -0.40
N PHE A 153 2.29 -2.94 -0.70
CA PHE A 153 3.55 -2.36 -1.19
C PHE A 153 4.32 -1.55 -0.15
N ASP A 154 3.67 -0.93 0.84
CA ASP A 154 4.33 -0.13 1.88
C ASP A 154 4.54 -0.91 3.19
N PRO A 155 5.80 -1.25 3.55
CA PRO A 155 6.10 -1.91 4.82
C PRO A 155 5.69 -1.09 6.05
N SER A 156 5.61 0.24 5.94
CA SER A 156 5.23 1.14 7.02
C SER A 156 3.76 0.96 7.41
N VAL A 157 2.90 0.76 6.41
CA VAL A 157 1.48 0.43 6.62
C VAL A 157 1.38 -0.93 7.32
N ARG A 158 2.08 -1.96 6.86
CA ARG A 158 2.10 -3.27 7.54
C ARG A 158 2.60 -3.20 8.98
N ARG A 159 3.66 -2.44 9.25
CA ARG A 159 4.15 -2.21 10.62
C ARG A 159 3.11 -1.52 11.50
N TYR A 160 2.36 -0.57 10.94
CA TYR A 160 1.27 0.08 11.65
C TYR A 160 0.15 -0.90 11.99
N PHE A 161 -0.25 -1.76 11.04
CA PHE A 161 -1.20 -2.84 11.31
C PHE A 161 -0.67 -3.76 12.41
N ALA A 162 0.53 -4.33 12.25
CA ALA A 162 1.13 -5.23 13.23
C ALA A 162 1.24 -4.64 14.65
N LYS A 163 1.42 -3.31 14.78
CA LYS A 163 1.49 -2.64 16.09
C LYS A 163 0.11 -2.50 16.76
N ASN A 164 -0.96 -2.32 15.99
CA ASN A 164 -2.28 -1.95 16.49
C ASN A 164 -3.26 -3.12 16.58
N PHE A 165 -2.88 -4.32 16.12
CA PHE A 165 -3.70 -5.53 16.22
C PHE A 165 -3.08 -6.51 17.21
N ALA A 166 -3.93 -7.18 18.00
CA ALA A 166 -3.51 -8.05 19.09
C ALA A 166 -2.95 -9.40 18.61
N ASP A 167 -3.42 -9.88 17.44
CA ASP A 167 -3.00 -11.14 16.86
C ASP A 167 -2.03 -10.91 15.69
N GLU A 168 -0.90 -11.60 15.72
CA GLU A 168 0.05 -11.65 14.59
C GLU A 168 -0.56 -12.35 13.34
N GLU A 169 -1.75 -12.95 13.49
CA GLU A 169 -2.49 -13.69 12.46
C GLU A 169 -3.62 -12.86 11.82
N TYR A 170 -3.31 -11.66 11.33
CA TYR A 170 -4.25 -10.89 10.49
C TYR A 170 -4.26 -11.38 9.03
N PHE A 171 -3.31 -12.23 8.65
CA PHE A 171 -3.30 -12.97 7.39
C PHE A 171 -3.52 -14.46 7.68
N VAL A 172 -4.78 -14.88 7.74
CA VAL A 172 -5.14 -16.24 8.20
C VAL A 172 -4.93 -17.29 7.12
N HIS A 173 -4.90 -16.92 5.85
CA HIS A 173 -4.80 -17.90 4.77
C HIS A 173 -3.35 -18.05 4.33
N ARG A 174 -2.71 -19.11 4.81
CA ARG A 174 -1.54 -19.69 4.16
C ARG A 174 -2.03 -20.65 3.10
N LEU A 175 -1.69 -20.40 1.84
CA LEU A 175 -1.94 -21.35 0.77
C LEU A 175 -0.99 -22.55 0.95
N GLU A 176 -1.35 -23.50 1.81
CA GLU A 176 -0.69 -24.81 1.89
C GLU A 176 -1.37 -25.74 0.87
N ASN A 177 -0.78 -25.79 -0.34
CA ASN A 177 -1.09 -26.80 -1.36
C ASN A 177 -2.59 -26.97 -1.71
N MET A 178 -3.29 -25.91 -2.12
CA MET A 178 -4.41 -26.12 -3.02
C MET A 178 -3.88 -26.41 -4.43
N GLU A 179 -4.19 -27.59 -4.95
CA GLU A 179 -4.15 -27.85 -6.38
C GLU A 179 -5.05 -26.81 -7.07
N SER A 180 -4.42 -25.73 -7.56
CA SER A 180 -4.97 -24.63 -8.37
C SER A 180 -6.40 -24.18 -8.03
N PRO A 181 -6.60 -23.09 -7.27
CA PRO A 181 -7.77 -22.27 -7.52
C PRO A 181 -7.58 -21.67 -8.91
N MET A 182 -8.52 -21.99 -9.81
CA MET A 182 -8.63 -21.52 -11.19
C MET A 182 -8.21 -20.03 -11.30
N VAL A 183 -6.97 -19.81 -11.74
CA VAL A 183 -6.44 -18.48 -12.07
C VAL A 183 -7.09 -18.10 -13.38
N ILE A 184 -8.10 -17.24 -13.33
CA ILE A 184 -8.51 -16.47 -14.50
C ILE A 184 -7.35 -15.51 -14.75
N SER A 185 -6.58 -15.81 -15.80
CA SER A 185 -5.56 -14.94 -16.36
C SER A 185 -6.25 -13.67 -16.85
N GLU A 186 -6.30 -12.64 -16.02
CA GLU A 186 -6.37 -11.28 -16.54
C GLU A 186 -4.97 -10.88 -17.01
N ASP A 187 -4.93 -10.24 -18.17
CA ASP A 187 -3.79 -10.02 -19.05
C ASP A 187 -2.44 -9.72 -18.35
N PRO A 188 -1.34 -10.39 -18.74
CA PRO A 188 -0.03 -10.21 -18.09
C PRO A 188 0.68 -8.89 -18.45
N LEU A 189 -0.03 -7.86 -18.92
CA LEU A 189 0.61 -6.67 -19.51
C LEU A 189 0.17 -5.31 -18.95
N GLU A 190 -0.78 -5.21 -18.02
CA GLU A 190 -1.33 -3.88 -17.69
C GLU A 190 -0.99 -3.33 -16.28
N GLY A 191 -0.19 -4.03 -15.47
CA GLY A 191 0.06 -3.61 -14.08
C GLY A 191 1.52 -3.47 -13.63
N TYR A 192 2.52 -3.84 -14.45
CA TYR A 192 3.90 -4.01 -13.96
C TYR A 192 4.73 -2.71 -14.09
N ARG A 193 4.34 -1.65 -13.36
CA ARG A 193 5.25 -0.54 -13.03
C ARG A 193 6.09 -0.92 -11.80
N ASP A 194 7.06 -1.78 -12.04
CA ASP A 194 8.16 -2.03 -11.12
C ASP A 194 9.42 -1.46 -11.79
N ASP A 195 10.03 -0.44 -11.19
CA ASP A 195 11.19 0.26 -11.75
C ASP A 195 12.37 -0.72 -12.02
N LYS A 196 12.36 -1.87 -11.32
CA LYS A 196 13.28 -3.00 -11.56
C LYS A 196 12.98 -3.77 -12.84
N PHE A 197 11.72 -3.86 -13.26
CA PHE A 197 11.34 -4.47 -14.54
C PHE A 197 11.70 -3.57 -15.72
N GLY A 198 11.56 -2.26 -15.56
CA GLY A 198 12.03 -1.27 -16.54
C GLY A 198 13.53 -1.41 -16.81
N LEU A 199 14.34 -1.49 -15.74
CA LEU A 199 15.79 -1.71 -15.85
C LEU A 199 16.11 -3.05 -16.55
N LYS A 200 15.38 -4.10 -16.21
CA LYS A 200 15.57 -5.44 -16.78
C LYS A 200 15.23 -5.48 -18.28
N ILE A 201 14.15 -4.82 -18.69
CA ILE A 201 13.73 -4.66 -20.09
C ILE A 201 14.75 -3.84 -20.87
N ILE A 202 15.23 -2.73 -20.31
CA ILE A 202 16.28 -1.89 -20.93
C ILE A 202 17.57 -2.70 -21.11
N LEU A 203 17.97 -3.48 -20.10
CA LEU A 203 19.16 -4.32 -20.15
C LEU A 203 19.04 -5.42 -21.21
N TYR A 204 17.91 -6.14 -21.25
CA TYR A 204 17.68 -7.17 -22.27
C TYR A 204 17.61 -6.61 -23.69
N THR A 205 17.03 -5.42 -23.84
CA THR A 205 16.97 -4.73 -25.14
C THR A 205 18.38 -4.36 -25.61
N ASN A 206 19.23 -3.86 -24.71
CA ASN A 206 20.63 -3.53 -25.02
C ASN A 206 21.48 -4.78 -25.33
N ILE A 207 21.30 -5.88 -24.59
CA ILE A 207 21.99 -7.14 -24.89
C ILE A 207 21.53 -7.71 -26.25
N GLY A 208 20.23 -7.62 -26.54
CA GLY A 208 19.65 -8.05 -27.80
C GLY A 208 20.17 -7.25 -29.00
N THR A 209 20.27 -5.93 -28.89
CA THR A 209 20.82 -5.10 -29.97
C THR A 209 22.30 -5.38 -30.21
N ILE A 210 23.10 -5.61 -29.15
CA ILE A 210 24.51 -6.02 -29.28
C ILE A 210 24.63 -7.35 -30.03
N LEU A 211 23.80 -8.34 -29.70
CA LEU A 211 23.79 -9.66 -30.35
C LEU A 211 23.39 -9.57 -31.83
N VAL A 212 22.38 -8.78 -32.17
CA VAL A 212 21.96 -8.56 -33.57
C VAL A 212 23.06 -7.88 -34.37
N VAL A 213 23.72 -6.88 -33.79
CA VAL A 213 24.83 -6.17 -34.43
C VAL A 213 26.02 -7.10 -34.63
N PHE A 214 26.35 -7.92 -33.63
CA PHE A 214 27.38 -8.94 -33.72
C PHE A 214 27.07 -9.98 -34.80
N GLY A 215 25.81 -10.41 -34.93
CA GLY A 215 25.36 -11.31 -36.00
C GLY A 215 25.51 -10.66 -37.39
N MET A 216 25.10 -9.41 -37.55
CA MET A 216 25.24 -8.66 -38.80
C MET A 216 26.71 -8.44 -39.17
N CYS A 217 27.55 -8.20 -38.17
CA CYS A 217 29.01 -8.08 -38.30
C CYS A 217 29.68 -9.34 -38.87
N ILE A 218 29.24 -10.52 -38.43
CA ILE A 218 29.73 -11.80 -38.94
C ILE A 218 29.24 -12.05 -40.38
N LEU A 219 28.02 -11.63 -40.70
CA LEU A 219 27.41 -11.88 -42.01
C LEU A 219 27.90 -10.93 -43.12
N LEU A 220 28.25 -9.69 -42.80
CA LEU A 220 28.57 -8.65 -43.79
C LEU A 220 29.97 -8.73 -44.39
N GLY A 221 30.89 -9.51 -43.80
CA GLY A 221 32.12 -10.02 -44.43
C GLY A 221 33.11 -9.03 -45.05
N SER A 222 32.85 -7.72 -45.01
CA SER A 222 33.65 -6.68 -45.67
C SER A 222 34.14 -5.65 -44.66
N ARG A 223 35.46 -5.44 -44.69
CA ARG A 223 36.20 -4.74 -43.64
C ARG A 223 35.86 -3.24 -43.56
N GLU A 224 35.39 -2.63 -44.64
CA GLU A 224 35.18 -1.18 -44.74
C GLU A 224 33.75 -0.74 -44.37
N ALA A 225 32.72 -1.50 -44.79
CA ALA A 225 31.33 -1.23 -44.40
C ALA A 225 31.08 -1.48 -42.90
N PHE A 226 31.86 -2.38 -42.31
CA PHE A 226 31.84 -2.73 -40.89
C PHE A 226 32.10 -1.51 -39.98
N PHE A 227 33.17 -0.74 -40.24
CA PHE A 227 33.52 0.40 -39.39
C PHE A 227 32.52 1.55 -39.50
N VAL A 228 31.96 1.78 -40.70
CA VAL A 228 30.97 2.83 -40.94
C VAL A 228 29.63 2.50 -40.24
N ALA A 229 29.24 1.22 -40.17
CA ALA A 229 28.04 0.79 -39.47
C ALA A 229 28.24 0.71 -37.94
N ILE A 230 29.41 0.30 -37.47
CA ILE A 230 29.67 0.09 -36.03
C ILE A 230 29.93 1.39 -35.28
N ALA A 231 30.57 2.39 -35.89
CA ALA A 231 30.88 3.65 -35.21
C ALA A 231 29.63 4.36 -34.63
N PRO A 232 28.55 4.62 -35.38
CA PRO A 232 27.35 5.26 -34.82
C PRO A 232 26.63 4.37 -33.81
N LEU A 233 26.69 3.05 -33.99
CA LEU A 233 25.97 2.09 -33.15
C LEU A 233 26.70 1.80 -31.82
N SER A 234 28.03 1.85 -31.84
CA SER A 234 28.87 1.88 -30.64
C SER A 234 28.65 3.16 -29.84
N MET A 235 28.47 4.30 -30.51
CA MET A 235 28.18 5.57 -29.84
C MET A 235 26.79 5.56 -29.17
N THR A 236 25.76 5.00 -29.82
CA THR A 236 24.42 4.89 -29.20
C THR A 236 24.42 3.96 -27.99
N LEU A 237 25.16 2.84 -28.04
CA LEU A 237 25.36 1.96 -26.89
C LEU A 237 26.11 2.65 -25.75
N LEU A 238 27.16 3.41 -26.06
CA LEU A 238 27.92 4.16 -25.06
C LEU A 238 27.04 5.21 -24.38
N PHE A 239 26.23 5.95 -25.14
CA PHE A 239 25.27 6.89 -24.56
C PHE A 239 24.21 6.18 -23.71
N SER A 240 23.69 5.04 -24.15
CA SER A 240 22.71 4.25 -23.39
C SER A 240 23.26 3.81 -22.02
N ILE A 241 24.51 3.30 -22.00
CA ILE A 241 25.20 2.92 -20.76
C ILE A 241 25.46 4.14 -19.87
N LEU A 242 25.88 5.26 -20.46
CA LEU A 242 26.14 6.50 -19.72
C LEU A 242 24.86 7.03 -19.06
N PHE A 243 23.73 7.01 -19.76
CA PHE A 243 22.44 7.40 -19.21
C PHE A 243 21.96 6.44 -18.11
N LEU A 244 22.21 5.13 -18.25
CA LEU A 244 21.91 4.14 -17.22
C LEU A 244 22.71 4.38 -15.93
N VAL A 245 24.02 4.63 -16.07
CA VAL A 245 24.90 4.94 -14.92
C VAL A 245 24.49 6.27 -14.28
N LEU A 246 24.18 7.28 -15.09
CA LEU A 246 23.73 8.58 -14.61
C LEU A 246 22.41 8.45 -13.83
N TYR A 247 21.47 7.66 -14.34
CA TYR A 247 20.20 7.37 -13.68
C TYR A 247 20.40 6.66 -12.33
N ALA A 248 21.21 5.60 -12.30
CA ALA A 248 21.51 4.86 -11.07
C ALA A 248 22.18 5.75 -10.00
N LEU A 249 23.08 6.65 -10.41
CA LEU A 249 23.73 7.59 -9.51
C LEU A 249 22.78 8.66 -8.96
N LEU A 250 21.86 9.18 -9.79
CA LEU A 250 20.94 10.25 -9.39
C LEU A 250 19.75 9.77 -8.58
N PHE A 251 19.21 8.59 -8.89
CA PHE A 251 17.91 8.16 -8.36
C PHE A 251 18.01 7.01 -7.35
N GLU A 252 19.00 6.13 -7.44
CA GLU A 252 19.05 4.92 -6.60
C GLU A 252 20.08 5.01 -5.46
N ALA A 253 21.11 5.87 -5.59
CA ALA A 253 22.14 6.06 -4.54
C ALA A 253 22.52 7.54 -4.31
N PRO A 254 21.59 8.41 -3.86
CA PRO A 254 21.88 9.83 -3.63
C PRO A 254 22.98 10.07 -2.57
N GLU A 255 23.20 9.12 -1.66
CA GLU A 255 24.25 9.19 -0.63
C GLU A 255 25.68 8.94 -1.17
N GLY A 256 25.82 8.24 -2.30
CA GLY A 256 27.12 8.01 -2.94
C GLY A 256 27.68 9.26 -3.62
N LEU A 257 26.82 10.10 -4.18
CA LEU A 257 27.20 11.38 -4.80
C LEU A 257 27.65 12.41 -3.76
N SER A 258 26.99 12.47 -2.59
CA SER A 258 27.39 13.40 -1.53
C SER A 258 28.76 13.08 -0.94
N SER A 259 29.14 11.79 -0.88
CA SER A 259 30.47 11.31 -0.51
C SER A 259 31.56 11.75 -1.50
N ILE A 260 31.31 11.62 -2.81
CA ILE A 260 32.26 11.99 -3.88
C ILE A 260 32.45 13.52 -3.93
N PHE A 261 31.39 14.31 -3.75
CA PHE A 261 31.50 15.77 -3.72
C PHE A 261 32.08 16.32 -2.41
N ASN A 262 31.88 15.65 -1.27
CA ASN A 262 32.45 16.10 0.01
C ASN A 262 33.96 15.85 0.13
N PHE A 263 34.56 14.94 -0.65
CA PHE A 263 36.01 14.73 -0.66
C PHE A 263 36.81 15.94 -1.20
N ARG A 264 36.16 16.85 -1.94
CA ARG A 264 36.79 18.09 -2.40
C ARG A 264 36.81 19.19 -1.33
N LYS A 265 35.96 19.10 -0.30
CA LYS A 265 35.87 20.13 0.75
C LYS A 265 36.82 19.89 1.92
N THR A 266 37.22 18.64 2.17
CA THR A 266 38.21 18.30 3.21
C THR A 266 39.66 18.59 2.82
N ARG A 267 39.98 18.73 1.52
CA ARG A 267 41.35 19.07 1.08
C ARG A 267 41.70 20.56 1.20
N PHE A 268 40.72 21.46 1.26
CA PHE A 268 40.94 22.91 1.40
C PHE A 268 40.98 23.41 2.84
N ARG A 269 40.82 22.54 3.85
CA ARG A 269 40.84 22.94 5.27
C ARG A 269 42.15 22.63 6.01
N TYR A 270 43.16 22.10 5.31
CA TYR A 270 44.47 21.75 5.89
C TYR A 270 45.63 22.65 5.41
N GLU A 271 45.35 23.72 4.65
CA GLU A 271 46.35 24.72 4.24
C GLU A 271 46.13 26.11 4.85
N SER A 272 45.29 26.23 5.89
CA SER A 272 45.10 27.48 6.63
C SER A 272 45.02 27.25 8.13
N SER A 273 46.13 26.78 8.72
CA SER A 273 46.50 26.98 10.13
C SER A 273 48.01 26.84 10.25
#